data_AF-A0A814S975-F1
#
_entry.id   AF-A0A814S975-F1
#
_cell.length_a   1.000
_cell.length_b   1.000
_cell.length_c   1.000
_cell.angle_alpha   90.00
_cell.angle_beta   90.00
_cell.angle_gamma   90.00
#
_symmetry.space_group_name_H-M   'P 1'
#
loop_
_entity.id
_entity.type
_entity.pdbx_description
1 polymer ?
#
loop_
_entity_poly.entity_id
_entity_poly.type
_entity_poly.pdbx_seq_one_letter_code
_entity_poly.pdbx_strand_id
1 'polypeptide(L)'
;MLLILKRSLTIFVGLILALNYGVTASKAKDIRDYGERLVFYDEFDFLDLEKWRHDITLSGGGNWEFQLYHNNRSNSFVRDSVLHIRPTLTEDRIGQANLRSNYRMDMWGGSPADECTGNNFYGCERIAGAGGNILNPIQSAKITTSTTFSIKYGRVEVRAKLPR
;
A
#
# COMPACT_ATOMS: atom_id res chain seq x y z
N MET A 1 11.57 6.52 21.53
CA MET A 1 12.81 6.15 22.25
C MET A 1 13.10 4.68 21.97
N LEU A 2 13.96 4.42 21.00
CA LEU A 2 14.56 3.10 20.73
C LEU A 2 15.97 3.41 20.24
N LEU A 3 16.97 3.08 21.06
CA LEU A 3 18.38 3.32 20.77
C LEU A 3 18.89 2.30 19.76
N ILE A 4 19.40 2.77 18.62
CA ILE A 4 20.23 1.96 17.72
C ILE A 4 21.68 2.16 18.15
N LEU A 5 22.26 1.18 18.85
CA LEU A 5 23.69 1.16 19.14
C LEU A 5 24.47 0.81 17.86
N LYS A 6 25.18 1.80 17.29
CA LYS A 6 26.28 1.55 16.35
C LYS A 6 27.40 0.84 17.12
N ARG A 7 27.70 -0.41 16.78
CA ARG A 7 28.88 -1.12 17.29
C ARG A 7 30.14 -0.51 16.67
N SER A 8 30.80 0.38 17.41
CA SER A 8 32.20 0.76 17.17
C SER A 8 33.09 -0.31 17.80
N LEU A 9 33.88 -0.99 16.98
CA LEU A 9 34.79 -2.03 17.42
C LEU A 9 36.16 -1.39 17.75
N THR A 10 36.36 -0.95 18.98
CA THR A 10 37.67 -0.53 19.47
C THR A 10 38.35 -1.74 20.11
N ILE A 11 39.32 -2.34 19.42
CA ILE A 11 40.07 -3.50 19.91
C ILE A 11 41.27 -3.01 20.74
N PHE A 12 41.28 -3.34 22.03
CA PHE A 12 42.47 -3.29 22.89
C PHE A 12 43.45 -4.40 22.47
N VAL A 13 44.66 -4.04 22.06
CA VAL A 13 45.74 -5.01 21.86
C VAL A 13 46.44 -5.23 23.21
N GLY A 14 45.98 -6.24 23.93
CA GLY A 14 46.69 -6.84 25.07
C GLY A 14 47.42 -8.09 24.61
N LEU A 15 48.74 -8.08 24.73
CA LEU A 15 49.64 -9.17 24.38
C LEU A 15 49.45 -10.32 25.39
N ILE A 16 48.91 -11.47 24.96
CA ILE A 16 48.93 -12.72 25.75
C ILE A 16 49.55 -13.81 24.88
N LEU A 17 50.76 -14.25 25.24
CA LEU A 17 51.36 -15.48 24.75
C LEU A 17 50.64 -16.67 25.41
N ALA A 18 49.94 -17.48 24.61
CA ALA A 18 49.54 -18.82 25.03
C ALA A 18 49.52 -19.79 23.83
N LEU A 19 50.49 -20.71 23.89
CA LEU A 19 50.66 -22.01 23.23
C LEU A 19 49.63 -22.41 22.15
N ASN A 20 50.15 -22.67 20.95
CA ASN A 20 49.45 -23.23 19.79
C ASN A 20 48.95 -24.67 20.07
N TYR A 21 47.79 -24.79 20.70
CA TYR A 21 46.90 -25.91 20.43
C TYR A 21 45.81 -25.39 19.50
N GLY A 22 45.81 -25.89 18.27
CA GLY A 22 44.86 -25.52 17.23
C GLY A 22 43.44 -25.90 17.63
N VAL A 23 42.77 -25.01 18.34
CA VAL A 23 41.32 -25.00 18.46
C VAL A 23 40.82 -24.15 17.30
N THR A 24 40.49 -24.81 16.19
CA THR A 24 39.62 -24.18 15.19
C THR A 24 38.27 -23.99 15.86
N ALA A 25 37.96 -22.75 16.25
CA ALA A 25 36.60 -22.38 16.60
C ALA A 25 35.74 -22.57 15.35
N SER A 26 35.11 -23.73 15.21
CA SER A 26 33.98 -23.84 14.30
C SER A 26 32.91 -22.92 14.86
N LYS A 27 32.50 -21.95 14.05
CA LYS A 27 31.38 -21.08 14.39
C LYS A 27 30.19 -22.01 14.62
N ALA A 28 29.73 -22.12 15.87
CA ALA A 28 28.56 -22.91 16.19
C ALA A 28 27.42 -22.44 15.27
N LYS A 29 26.89 -23.36 14.47
CA LYS A 29 25.71 -23.11 13.64
C LYS A 29 24.58 -22.72 14.60
N ASP A 30 24.21 -21.45 14.60
CA ASP A 30 23.07 -20.97 15.39
C ASP A 30 21.83 -21.75 14.93
N ILE A 31 21.23 -22.49 15.86
CA ILE A 31 20.09 -23.40 15.63
C ILE A 31 18.81 -22.58 15.30
N ARG A 32 18.90 -21.25 15.30
CA ARG A 32 17.83 -20.31 14.88
C ARG A 32 17.82 -19.98 13.39
N ASP A 33 18.63 -20.63 12.55
CA ASP A 33 18.53 -20.50 11.09
C ASP A 33 17.40 -21.39 10.52
N TYR A 34 16.17 -21.18 10.98
CA TYR A 34 14.98 -21.48 10.18
C TYR A 34 14.73 -20.23 9.34
N GLY A 35 15.64 -20.00 8.39
CA GLY A 35 15.80 -18.72 7.68
C GLY A 35 14.52 -18.27 6.99
N GLU A 36 13.90 -17.22 7.53
CA GLU A 36 12.87 -16.49 6.80
C GLU A 36 13.51 -15.87 5.55
N ARG A 37 12.88 -16.08 4.40
CA ARG A 37 13.31 -15.51 3.13
C ARG A 37 12.36 -14.39 2.74
N LEU A 38 12.91 -13.22 2.45
CA LEU A 38 12.15 -12.13 1.85
C LEU A 38 11.71 -12.54 0.43
N VAL A 39 10.39 -12.56 0.19
CA VAL A 39 9.80 -12.96 -1.10
C VAL A 39 9.05 -11.82 -1.79
N PHE A 40 8.65 -10.81 -1.04
CA PHE A 40 8.01 -9.60 -1.54
C PHE A 40 8.32 -8.45 -0.60
N TYR A 41 8.69 -7.30 -1.17
CA TYR A 41 8.85 -6.06 -0.42
C TYR A 41 8.68 -4.86 -1.35
N ASP A 42 8.32 -3.74 -0.73
CA ASP A 42 8.26 -2.45 -1.38
C ASP A 42 8.62 -1.38 -0.36
N GLU A 43 9.70 -0.65 -0.61
CA GLU A 43 10.12 0.51 0.19
C GLU A 43 9.44 1.80 -0.32
N PHE A 44 8.62 1.70 -1.37
CA PHE A 44 7.89 2.79 -1.98
C PHE A 44 8.80 3.96 -2.41
N ASP A 45 9.92 3.68 -3.10
CA ASP A 45 10.68 4.72 -3.83
C ASP A 45 9.83 5.32 -4.96
N PHE A 46 8.94 4.51 -5.54
CA PHE A 46 7.85 4.90 -6.43
C PHE A 46 6.66 3.94 -6.24
N LEU A 47 5.49 4.28 -6.78
CA LEU A 47 4.34 3.38 -6.79
C LEU A 47 4.45 2.43 -7.98
N ASP A 48 4.92 1.21 -7.74
CA ASP A 48 5.11 0.16 -8.75
C ASP A 48 3.76 -0.48 -9.14
N LEU A 49 3.26 -0.16 -10.33
CA LEU A 49 1.99 -0.68 -10.87
C LEU A 49 2.10 -2.13 -11.37
N GLU A 50 3.31 -2.70 -11.48
CA GLU A 50 3.48 -4.13 -11.74
C GLU A 50 3.30 -4.96 -10.45
N LYS A 51 3.47 -4.34 -9.28
CA LYS A 51 3.20 -4.95 -7.97
C LYS A 51 1.82 -4.61 -7.44
N TRP A 52 1.39 -3.35 -7.56
CA TRP A 52 0.18 -2.85 -6.94
C TRP A 52 -0.84 -2.43 -7.99
N ARG A 53 -2.03 -3.03 -7.92
CA ARG A 53 -3.17 -2.65 -8.74
C ARG A 53 -4.19 -1.87 -7.91
N HIS A 54 -4.86 -0.89 -8.52
CA HIS A 54 -5.98 -0.19 -7.89
C HIS A 54 -7.29 -0.95 -8.04
N ASP A 55 -8.12 -0.87 -7.00
CA ASP A 55 -9.56 -1.06 -7.14
C ASP A 55 -10.17 0.25 -7.65
N ILE A 56 -11.01 0.18 -8.67
CA ILE A 56 -11.63 1.33 -9.33
C ILE A 56 -13.14 1.08 -9.38
N THR A 57 -13.89 1.75 -8.50
CA THR A 57 -15.33 1.49 -8.35
C THR A 57 -16.02 2.49 -7.39
N LEU A 58 -17.32 2.72 -7.61
CA LEU A 58 -18.27 3.40 -6.72
C LEU A 58 -19.18 2.44 -5.92
N SER A 59 -18.90 1.13 -5.97
CA SER A 59 -19.81 0.06 -5.49
C SER A 59 -20.01 -0.01 -3.96
N GLY A 60 -19.24 0.74 -3.17
CA GLY A 60 -19.33 0.74 -1.70
C GLY A 60 -18.71 -0.48 -1.01
N GLY A 61 -17.97 -1.32 -1.73
CA GLY A 61 -17.08 -2.33 -1.15
C GLY A 61 -17.76 -3.44 -0.33
N GLY A 62 -19.09 -3.58 -0.42
CA GLY A 62 -19.88 -4.52 0.39
C GLY A 62 -20.21 -4.03 1.80
N ASN A 63 -19.70 -2.86 2.21
CA ASN A 63 -19.90 -2.27 3.54
C ASN A 63 -20.65 -0.93 3.48
N TRP A 64 -21.30 -0.63 2.35
CA TRP A 64 -21.96 0.66 2.12
C TRP A 64 -21.02 1.86 2.30
N GLU A 65 -19.76 1.69 1.89
CA GLU A 65 -18.74 2.73 1.94
C GLU A 65 -19.12 3.91 1.04
N PHE A 66 -18.95 5.13 1.53
CA PHE A 66 -19.38 6.35 0.83
C PHE A 66 -18.34 6.88 -0.16
N GLN A 67 -17.10 6.40 -0.11
CA GLN A 67 -16.04 6.82 -1.02
C GLN A 67 -16.10 6.06 -2.35
N LEU A 68 -15.60 6.69 -3.41
CA LEU A 68 -15.21 5.99 -4.63
C LEU A 68 -13.71 5.72 -4.60
N TYR A 69 -13.31 4.55 -5.08
CA TYR A 69 -11.90 4.23 -5.29
C TYR A 69 -11.51 4.51 -6.73
N HIS A 70 -10.37 5.16 -6.92
CA HIS A 70 -9.86 5.55 -8.24
C HIS A 70 -8.33 5.51 -8.27
N ASN A 71 -7.78 5.15 -9.43
CA ASN A 71 -6.37 5.33 -9.76
C ASN A 71 -6.05 6.82 -10.04
N ASN A 72 -6.00 7.65 -9.00
CA ASN A 72 -5.63 9.06 -9.10
C ASN A 72 -4.45 9.40 -8.19
N ARG A 73 -3.45 10.13 -8.71
CA ARG A 73 -2.26 10.56 -7.98
C ARG A 73 -2.54 11.64 -6.92
N SER A 74 -3.74 12.19 -6.88
CA SER A 74 -4.21 13.01 -5.75
C SER A 74 -4.57 12.17 -4.53
N ASN A 75 -4.88 10.88 -4.73
CA ASN A 75 -5.35 9.95 -3.70
C ASN A 75 -4.36 8.84 -3.37
N SER A 76 -3.48 8.47 -4.30
CA SER A 76 -2.41 7.48 -4.08
C SER A 76 -1.14 7.96 -4.75
N PHE A 77 -0.14 8.31 -3.95
CA PHE A 77 1.15 8.80 -4.46
C PHE A 77 2.26 8.48 -3.48
N VAL A 78 3.48 8.36 -4.01
CA VAL A 78 4.67 8.24 -3.20
C VAL A 78 5.28 9.62 -3.00
N ARG A 79 5.67 9.92 -1.76
CA ARG A 79 6.49 11.09 -1.43
C ARG A 79 7.35 10.76 -0.21
N ASP A 80 8.64 11.08 -0.30
CA ASP A 80 9.64 10.83 0.75
C ASP A 80 9.74 9.34 1.13
N SER A 81 9.76 8.45 0.12
CA SER A 81 9.76 6.98 0.28
C SER A 81 8.60 6.45 1.14
N VAL A 82 7.45 7.13 1.06
CA VAL A 82 6.22 6.72 1.75
C VAL A 82 5.07 6.77 0.76
N LEU A 83 4.31 5.68 0.67
CA LEU A 83 3.01 5.67 0.03
C LEU A 83 2.00 6.46 0.87
N HIS A 84 1.44 7.51 0.28
CA HIS A 84 0.33 8.28 0.84
C HIS A 84 -0.97 7.82 0.18
N ILE A 85 -1.91 7.35 1.00
CA ILE A 85 -3.31 7.21 0.63
C ILE A 85 -4.06 8.39 1.25
N ARG A 86 -4.50 9.33 0.40
CA ARG A 86 -5.08 10.61 0.84
C ARG A 86 -6.50 10.76 0.30
N PRO A 87 -7.53 10.79 1.16
CA PRO A 87 -8.87 11.10 0.68
C PRO A 87 -8.94 12.56 0.20
N THR A 88 -9.75 12.81 -0.82
CA THR A 88 -10.08 14.16 -1.32
C THR A 88 -11.58 14.30 -1.50
N LEU A 89 -12.10 15.52 -1.54
CA LEU A 89 -13.52 15.71 -1.80
C LEU A 89 -13.81 15.46 -3.28
N THR A 90 -14.94 14.83 -3.57
CA THR A 90 -15.37 14.65 -4.96
C THR A 90 -15.78 15.98 -5.59
N GLU A 91 -16.35 16.90 -4.80
CA GLU A 91 -16.68 18.26 -5.26
C GLU A 91 -15.48 19.07 -5.71
N ASP A 92 -14.27 18.80 -5.20
CA ASP A 92 -13.05 19.48 -5.68
C ASP A 92 -12.77 19.17 -7.16
N ARG A 93 -13.22 18.01 -7.66
CA ARG A 93 -13.04 17.59 -9.06
C ARG A 93 -14.20 17.99 -9.95
N ILE A 94 -15.43 17.85 -9.47
CA ILE A 94 -16.63 17.97 -10.32
C ILE A 94 -17.48 19.20 -9.98
N GLY A 95 -17.23 19.88 -8.88
CA GLY A 95 -18.07 20.95 -8.34
C GLY A 95 -19.24 20.44 -7.50
N GLN A 96 -19.62 21.21 -6.48
CA GLN A 96 -20.64 20.81 -5.51
C GLN A 96 -22.03 20.55 -6.12
N ALA A 97 -22.43 21.32 -7.14
CA ALA A 97 -23.72 21.12 -7.81
C ALA A 97 -23.81 19.75 -8.50
N ASN A 98 -22.70 19.31 -9.08
CA ASN A 98 -22.59 18.05 -9.82
C ASN A 98 -22.61 16.82 -8.92
N LEU A 99 -22.34 16.95 -7.61
CA LEU A 99 -22.57 15.84 -6.67
C LEU A 99 -24.05 15.44 -6.56
N ARG A 100 -24.96 16.39 -6.81
CA ARG A 100 -26.39 16.24 -6.52
C ARG A 100 -27.26 16.15 -7.76
N SER A 101 -26.80 16.61 -8.92
CA SER A 101 -27.67 16.69 -10.10
C SER A 101 -26.93 16.49 -11.41
N ASN A 102 -27.46 15.58 -12.23
CA ASN A 102 -27.24 15.42 -13.66
C ASN A 102 -25.78 15.27 -14.13
N TYR A 103 -24.85 14.96 -13.21
CA TYR A 103 -23.48 14.63 -13.55
C TYR A 103 -23.33 13.11 -13.72
N ARG A 104 -22.88 12.70 -14.90
CA ARG A 104 -22.53 11.31 -15.20
C ARG A 104 -21.09 11.07 -14.77
N MET A 105 -20.91 10.30 -13.70
CA MET A 105 -19.63 9.78 -13.26
C MET A 105 -19.36 8.48 -14.00
N ASP A 106 -18.53 8.53 -15.03
CA ASP A 106 -18.05 7.38 -15.78
C ASP A 106 -16.66 6.97 -15.27
N MET A 107 -16.53 5.69 -14.92
CA MET A 107 -15.31 5.06 -14.40
C MET A 107 -14.88 3.86 -15.21
N TRP A 108 -15.49 3.59 -16.37
CA TRP A 108 -15.12 2.46 -17.23
C TRP A 108 -13.66 2.49 -17.65
N GLY A 109 -13.07 3.69 -17.76
CA GLY A 109 -11.67 3.87 -18.12
C GLY A 109 -11.40 3.54 -19.59
N GLY A 110 -10.19 3.87 -20.05
CA GLY A 110 -9.74 3.60 -21.42
C GLY A 110 -8.41 2.83 -21.50
N SER A 111 -7.84 2.48 -20.34
CA SER A 111 -6.57 1.78 -20.22
C SER A 111 -6.70 0.67 -19.18
N PRO A 112 -5.92 -0.43 -19.25
CA PRO A 112 -5.98 -1.51 -18.26
C PRO A 112 -5.70 -1.05 -16.81
N ALA A 113 -4.93 0.03 -16.64
CA ALA A 113 -4.60 0.57 -15.31
C ALA A 113 -5.71 1.45 -14.71
N ASP A 114 -6.65 1.91 -15.54
CA ASP A 114 -7.76 2.79 -15.17
C ASP A 114 -9.13 2.13 -15.38
N GLU A 115 -9.14 0.86 -15.82
CA GLU A 115 -10.36 0.10 -16.08
C GLU A 115 -11.12 -0.16 -14.78
N CYS A 116 -12.44 0.07 -14.81
CA CYS A 116 -13.29 -0.20 -13.67
C CYS A 116 -13.19 -1.67 -13.22
N THR A 117 -12.90 -1.90 -11.94
CA THR A 117 -12.69 -3.24 -11.41
C THR A 117 -13.91 -3.86 -10.75
N GLY A 118 -15.04 -3.14 -10.69
CA GLY A 118 -16.26 -3.66 -10.09
C GLY A 118 -17.51 -2.83 -10.39
N ASN A 119 -18.39 -3.36 -11.25
CA ASN A 119 -19.62 -2.67 -11.66
C ASN A 119 -20.85 -2.96 -10.77
N ASN A 120 -20.68 -3.69 -9.68
CA ASN A 120 -21.79 -3.95 -8.76
C ASN A 120 -22.36 -2.63 -8.23
N PHE A 121 -23.69 -2.55 -8.12
CA PHE A 121 -24.39 -1.36 -7.59
C PHE A 121 -24.03 -0.05 -8.31
N TYR A 122 -24.01 -0.05 -9.65
CA TYR A 122 -23.64 1.13 -10.45
C TYR A 122 -22.22 1.61 -10.11
N GLY A 123 -21.30 0.64 -10.02
CA GLY A 123 -19.93 0.86 -9.55
C GLY A 123 -19.00 1.43 -10.61
N CYS A 124 -19.28 1.23 -11.89
CA CYS A 124 -18.47 1.78 -12.99
C CYS A 124 -19.12 3.00 -13.65
N GLU A 125 -20.40 3.23 -13.41
CA GLU A 125 -21.09 4.41 -13.91
C GLU A 125 -22.25 4.77 -12.98
N ARG A 126 -22.37 6.05 -12.64
CA ARG A 126 -23.50 6.57 -11.86
C ARG A 126 -23.85 7.99 -12.28
N ILE A 127 -25.15 8.32 -12.30
CA ILE A 127 -25.64 9.67 -12.58
C ILE A 127 -26.12 10.30 -11.28
N ALA A 128 -25.59 11.48 -10.94
CA ALA A 128 -26.00 12.26 -9.77
C ALA A 128 -27.48 12.66 -9.85
N GLY A 129 -28.20 12.55 -8.73
CA GLY A 129 -29.62 12.92 -8.64
C GLY A 129 -30.58 11.92 -9.27
N ALA A 130 -30.09 10.90 -10.00
CA ALA A 130 -30.93 9.81 -10.46
C ALA A 130 -31.53 9.07 -9.25
N GLY A 131 -32.86 9.15 -9.11
CA GLY A 131 -33.56 8.62 -7.94
C GLY A 131 -33.29 9.35 -6.63
N GLY A 132 -32.81 10.60 -6.67
CA GLY A 132 -32.51 11.41 -5.48
C GLY A 132 -31.15 11.10 -4.82
N ASN A 133 -30.33 10.24 -5.43
CA ASN A 133 -29.05 9.81 -4.86
C ASN A 133 -27.94 10.85 -5.10
N ILE A 134 -27.09 11.03 -4.09
CA ILE A 134 -25.88 11.87 -4.17
C ILE A 134 -24.71 10.98 -4.63
N LEU A 135 -23.83 11.50 -5.48
CA LEU A 135 -22.58 10.80 -5.81
C LEU A 135 -21.69 10.65 -4.56
N ASN A 136 -20.85 9.62 -4.56
CA ASN A 136 -19.86 9.37 -3.52
C ASN A 136 -19.07 10.66 -3.21
N PRO A 137 -19.23 11.27 -2.02
CA PRO A 137 -18.70 12.61 -1.74
C PRO A 137 -17.18 12.64 -1.56
N ILE A 138 -16.55 11.48 -1.38
CA ILE A 138 -15.11 11.33 -1.14
C ILE A 138 -14.49 10.46 -2.24
N GLN A 139 -13.32 10.87 -2.71
CA GLN A 139 -12.43 10.03 -3.52
C GLN A 139 -11.31 9.49 -2.62
N SER A 140 -10.97 8.22 -2.81
CA SER A 140 -9.88 7.56 -2.10
C SER A 140 -9.16 6.57 -3.03
N ALA A 141 -8.16 5.88 -2.49
CA ALA A 141 -7.47 4.81 -3.19
C ALA A 141 -7.49 3.53 -2.38
N LYS A 142 -7.59 2.41 -3.08
CA LYS A 142 -7.45 1.06 -2.54
C LYS A 142 -6.56 0.29 -3.50
N ILE A 143 -5.50 -0.29 -2.98
CA ILE A 143 -4.52 -1.04 -3.77
C ILE A 143 -4.44 -2.49 -3.30
N THR A 144 -4.10 -3.39 -4.21
CA THR A 144 -4.05 -4.82 -3.98
C THR A 144 -2.95 -5.48 -4.81
N THR A 145 -2.44 -6.60 -4.31
CA THR A 145 -1.51 -7.49 -5.03
C THR A 145 -2.20 -8.74 -5.58
N SER A 146 -3.53 -8.81 -5.56
CA SER A 146 -4.30 -10.04 -5.83
C SER A 146 -3.97 -10.74 -7.16
N THR A 147 -3.46 -10.00 -8.15
CA THR A 147 -3.09 -10.52 -9.48
C THR A 147 -1.58 -10.58 -9.72
N THR A 148 -0.77 -10.05 -8.81
CA THR A 148 0.68 -9.84 -8.97
C THR A 148 1.47 -10.68 -7.98
N PHE A 149 1.03 -10.73 -6.72
CA PHE A 149 1.68 -11.49 -5.65
C PHE A 149 0.66 -12.02 -4.65
N SER A 150 0.73 -13.33 -4.41
CA SER A 150 0.00 -13.99 -3.34
C SER A 150 0.96 -14.86 -2.54
N ILE A 151 0.72 -14.95 -1.24
CA ILE A 151 1.51 -15.77 -0.33
C ILE A 151 0.59 -16.68 0.47
N LYS A 152 1.06 -17.90 0.75
CA LYS A 152 0.44 -18.84 1.66
C LYS A 152 1.46 -19.16 2.75
N TYR A 153 1.11 -18.90 4.00
CA TYR A 153 2.02 -18.94 5.17
C TYR A 153 3.11 -17.87 5.13
N GLY A 154 3.87 -17.74 6.21
CA GLY A 154 4.94 -16.74 6.34
C GLY A 154 4.54 -15.55 7.20
N ARG A 155 5.31 -14.46 7.06
CA ARG A 155 5.20 -13.25 7.87
C ARG A 155 4.96 -12.05 6.96
N VAL A 156 3.97 -11.25 7.29
CA VAL A 156 3.67 -9.99 6.59
C VAL A 156 3.81 -8.85 7.58
N GLU A 157 4.69 -7.90 7.27
CA GLU A 157 4.92 -6.71 8.07
C GLU A 157 4.58 -5.46 7.26
N VAL A 158 3.76 -4.58 7.81
CA VAL A 158 3.39 -3.29 7.20
C VAL A 158 3.66 -2.19 8.20
N ARG A 159 4.48 -1.21 7.81
CA ARG A 159 4.78 -0.03 8.61
C ARG A 159 3.94 1.15 8.12
N ALA A 160 2.89 1.51 8.87
CA ALA A 160 1.97 2.58 8.50
C ALA A 160 1.70 3.56 9.65
N LYS A 161 1.37 4.81 9.29
CA LYS A 161 0.75 5.79 10.18
C LYS A 161 -0.71 5.95 9.78
N LEU A 162 -1.63 5.64 10.71
CA LEU A 162 -3.06 5.75 10.45
C LEU A 162 -3.51 7.22 10.36
N PRO A 163 -4.51 7.53 9.51
CA PRO A 163 -5.18 8.81 9.53
C PRO A 163 -5.91 9.02 10.88
N ARG A 164 -6.14 10.28 11.25
CA ARG A 164 -6.91 10.67 12.44
C ARG A 164 -8.23 11.27 12.02
#